data_AF-A0A967SJI6-F1
#
_entry.id   AF-A0A967SJI6-F1
#
_cell.length_a   1.000
_cell.length_b   1.000
_cell.length_c   1.000
_cell.angle_alpha   90.00
_cell.angle_beta   90.00
_cell.angle_gamma   90.00
#
_symmetry.space_group_name_H-M   'P 1'
#
loop_
_entity.id
_entity.type
_entity.pdbx_description
1 polymer ?
#
loop_
_entity_poly.entity_id
_entity_poly.type
_entity_poly.pdbx_seq_one_letter_code
_entity_poly.pdbx_strand_id
1 'polypeptide(L)' 'MYPVVHIDGIRQTEIEVLTSLPAREVGEIEYLPGREATTRFGTGYSNGAILVRTRR' A
#
# COMPACT_ATOMS: atom_id res chain seq x y z
N MET A 1 1.97 -12.78 -7.63
CA MET A 1 0.97 -11.71 -7.56
C MET A 1 1.29 -10.87 -6.35
N TYR A 2 1.34 -9.54 -6.47
CA TYR A 2 1.79 -8.65 -5.39
C TYR A 2 0.62 -8.01 -4.64
N PRO A 3 0.83 -7.51 -3.41
CA PRO A 3 -0.15 -6.68 -2.70
C PRO A 3 -0.43 -5.37 -3.44
N VAL A 4 -1.62 -4.80 -3.23
CA VAL A 4 -1.96 -3.46 -3.75
C VAL A 4 -1.31 -2.39 -2.89
N VAL A 5 -0.67 -1.40 -3.52
CA VAL A 5 -0.01 -0.30 -2.80
C VAL A 5 -0.93 0.90 -2.66
N HIS A 6 -0.91 1.53 -1.49
CA HIS A 6 -1.51 2.84 -1.24
C HIS A 6 -0.44 3.78 -0.68
N ILE A 7 -0.32 4.97 -1.25
CA ILE A 7 0.55 6.04 -0.74
C ILE A 7 -0.36 7.18 -0.31
N ASP A 8 -0.32 7.54 0.98
CA ASP A 8 -1.17 8.57 1.58
C ASP A 8 -2.67 8.40 1.29
N GLY A 9 -3.12 7.14 1.25
CA GLY A 9 -4.50 6.75 0.98
C GLY A 9 -4.87 6.71 -0.51
N ILE A 10 -3.94 7.02 -1.40
CA ILE A 10 -4.13 6.94 -2.85
C ILE A 10 -3.66 5.58 -3.35
N ARG A 11 -4.60 4.79 -3.87
CA ARG A 11 -4.31 3.50 -4.52
C ARG A 11 -3.40 3.70 -5.72
N GLN A 12 -2.33 2.93 -5.76
CA GLN A 12 -1.38 2.87 -6.86
C GLN A 12 -1.73 1.70 -7.78
N THR A 13 -1.46 1.86 -9.07
CA THR A 13 -1.68 0.83 -10.10
C THR A 13 -0.53 -0.18 -10.16
N GLU A 14 0.68 0.27 -9.88
CA GLU A 14 1.93 -0.49 -10.01
C GLU A 14 2.68 -0.51 -8.69
N ILE A 15 3.35 -1.62 -8.39
CA ILE A 15 4.14 -1.77 -7.15
C ILE A 15 5.50 -1.08 -7.26
N GLU A 16 5.97 -0.91 -8.51
CA GLU A 16 7.21 -0.27 -8.91
C GLU A 16 7.29 1.19 -8.43
N VAL A 17 6.15 1.83 -8.16
CA VAL A 17 6.08 3.17 -7.53
C VAL A 17 6.85 3.22 -6.21
N LEU A 18 6.93 2.12 -5.44
CA LEU A 18 7.70 2.03 -4.21
C LEU A 18 9.21 2.25 -4.44
N THR A 19 9.72 1.93 -5.64
CA THR A 19 11.12 2.16 -6.00
C THR A 19 11.43 3.62 -6.27
N SER A 20 10.41 4.41 -6.64
CA SER A 20 10.53 5.85 -6.89
C SER A 20 10.37 6.69 -5.63
N LEU A 21 9.81 6.14 -4.54
CA LEU A 21 9.57 6.86 -3.29
C LEU A 21 10.87 6.97 -2.47
N PRO A 22 11.40 8.17 -2.21
CA PRO A 22 12.61 8.32 -1.42
C PRO A 22 12.38 7.81 0.01
N ALA A 23 13.24 6.91 0.49
CA ALA A 23 13.10 6.32 1.83
C ALA A 23 13.05 7.36 2.97
N ARG A 24 13.68 8.54 2.78
CA ARG A 24 13.64 9.65 3.74
C ARG A 24 12.25 10.30 3.87
N GLU A 25 11.38 10.12 2.88
CA GLU A 25 10.02 10.65 2.87
C GLU A 25 9.02 9.65 3.47
N VAL A 26 9.42 8.40 3.71
CA VAL A 26 8.57 7.39 4.33
C VAL A 26 8.48 7.62 5.84
N GLY A 27 7.26 7.84 6.33
CA GLY A 27 6.95 7.93 7.76
C GLY A 27 6.63 6.56 8.35
N GLU A 28 5.73 5.83 7.70
CA GLU A 28 5.23 4.54 8.19
C GLU A 28 4.89 3.62 7.01
N ILE A 29 5.11 2.32 7.20
CA ILE A 29 4.65 1.27 6.28
C ILE A 29 3.87 0.24 7.09
N GLU A 30 2.66 -0.07 6.64
CA GLU A 30 1.76 -1.05 7.25
C GLU A 30 1.35 -2.09 6.20
N TYR A 31 1.47 -3.38 6.53
CA TYR A 31 0.92 -4.45 5.69
C TYR A 31 -0.42 -4.93 6.25
N LEU A 32 -1.44 -4.91 5.39
CA LEU A 32 -2.75 -5.46 5.70
C LEU A 32 -2.93 -6.82 5.02
N PRO A 33 -3.21 -7.90 5.78
CA PRO A 33 -3.51 -9.21 5.22
C PRO A 33 -4.73 -9.15 4.28
N GLY A 34 -4.79 -10.04 3.30
CA GLY A 34 -5.82 -10.01 2.24
C GLY A 34 -7.26 -9.96 2.76
N ARG A 35 -7.57 -10.68 3.85
CA ARG A 35 -8.89 -10.62 4.50
C ARG A 35 -9.23 -9.21 5.01
N GLU A 36 -8.29 -8.55 5.68
CA GLU A 36 -8.47 -7.24 6.30
C GLU A 36 -8.46 -6.14 5.25
N ALA A 37 -7.58 -6.24 4.26
CA ALA A 37 -7.56 -5.36 3.10
C ALA A 37 -8.87 -5.47 2.30
N THR A 38 -9.42 -6.69 2.15
CA THR A 38 -10.71 -6.89 1.47
C THR A 38 -11.87 -6.27 2.26
N THR A 39 -11.87 -6.42 3.60
CA THR A 39 -12.86 -5.74 4.45
C THR A 39 -12.77 -4.22 4.33
N ARG A 40 -11.56 -3.65 4.23
CA ARG A 40 -11.34 -2.20 4.23
C ARG A 40 -11.55 -1.55 2.86
N PHE A 41 -11.15 -2.21 1.78
CA PHE A 41 -11.07 -1.61 0.44
C PHE A 41 -11.91 -2.34 -0.63
N GLY A 42 -12.59 -3.43 -0.26
CA GLY A 42 -13.40 -4.24 -1.17
C GLY A 42 -12.61 -5.34 -1.88
N THR A 43 -13.18 -5.91 -2.93
CA THR A 43 -12.58 -7.03 -3.68
C THR A 43 -11.30 -6.61 -4.42
N GLY A 44 -10.47 -7.59 -4.80
CA GLY A 44 -9.20 -7.34 -5.51
C GLY A 44 -7.97 -7.17 -4.60
N TYR A 45 -8.12 -7.39 -3.29
CA TYR A 45 -7.04 -7.35 -2.30
C TYR A 45 -6.68 -8.74 -1.76
N SER A 46 -6.82 -9.80 -2.58
CA SER A 46 -6.55 -11.18 -2.15
C SER A 46 -5.13 -11.38 -1.61
N ASN A 47 -4.15 -10.61 -2.10
CA ASN A 47 -2.76 -10.66 -1.64
C ASN A 47 -2.43 -9.61 -0.57
N GLY A 48 -3.42 -8.87 -0.08
CA GLY A 48 -3.26 -7.80 0.91
C GLY A 48 -3.04 -6.42 0.31
N ALA A 49 -2.75 -5.47 1.20
CA ALA A 49 -2.40 -4.10 0.86
C ALA A 49 -1.13 -3.66 1.60
N ILE A 50 -0.31 -2.85 0.95
CA ILE A 50 0.78 -2.11 1.59
C ILE A 50 0.33 -0.66 1.67
N LEU A 51 0.22 -0.13 2.89
CA LEU A 51 -0.09 1.26 3.15
C LEU A 51 1.20 2.00 3.50
N VAL A 52 1.49 3.04 2.75
CA VAL A 52 2.62 3.93 3.00
C VAL A 52 2.08 5.30 3.39
N ARG A 53 2.60 5.85 4.50
CA ARG A 53 2.33 7.22 4.94
C ARG A 53 3.61 8.03 4.85
N THR A 54 3.57 9.16 4.16
CA THR A 54 4.74 10.06 4.04
C THR A 54 4.94 10.89 5.31
N ARG A 55 6.18 11.34 5.53
CA ARG A 55 6.52 12.28 6.59
C ARG A 55 5.93 13.65 6.24
N ARG A 56 5.42 14.34 7.27
CA ARG A 56 5.02 15.75 7.16
C ARG A 56 6.21 16.69 7.35
#